data_AF-A0A561U4Z7-F1
#
_entry.id   AF-A0A561U4Z7-F1
#
_cell.length_a   1.000
_cell.length_b   1.000
_cell.length_c   1.000
_cell.angle_alpha   90.00
_cell.angle_beta   90.00
_cell.angle_gamma   90.00
#
_symmetry.space_group_name_H-M   'P 1'
#
loop_
_entity.id
_entity.type
_entity.pdbx_description
1 polymer ?
#
loop_
_entity_poly.entity_id
_entity_poly.type
_entity_poly.pdbx_seq_one_letter_code
_entity_poly.pdbx_strand_id
1 'polypeptide(L)'
;MFKKLLAAVGVGGAEVETELHTPGVQPGGQVQGVVRLRGGEVPQQLDGVSVEFVTRVEHEVNDDEVESKRAFGRQRIGAGVALQPGQIVELPFQVTAPLETPITFFAGRHLPGGEVAVRTRLEISGAVDATDTDPIGVGALQAQHVLLEAVERLGFHLHRVDCEAGHLRGTRQTLPFYQEIEFHRSPNYPRLKQLEVTFIAGHDGMDVVIEGDKKAGLLTSGRDLTNVVNIDYAAIPQVDWAAELHKHVERMGSGLL
;
A
#
# COMPACT_ATOMS: atom_id res chain seq x y z
N MET A 1 -37.66 20.23 0.61
CA MET A 1 -37.56 19.32 -0.55
C MET A 1 -36.33 19.65 -1.38
N PHE A 2 -36.23 20.83 -1.99
CA PHE A 2 -35.12 21.20 -2.88
C PHE A 2 -33.71 21.07 -2.24
N LYS A 3 -33.48 21.63 -1.04
CA LYS A 3 -32.20 21.48 -0.33
C LYS A 3 -31.81 20.03 -0.02
N LYS A 4 -32.79 19.15 0.22
CA LYS A 4 -32.54 17.71 0.43
C LYS A 4 -32.08 17.02 -0.84
N LEU A 5 -32.65 17.39 -2.00
CA LEU A 5 -32.22 16.87 -3.30
C LEU A 5 -30.80 17.35 -3.66
N LEU A 6 -30.47 18.60 -3.34
CA LEU A 6 -29.11 19.14 -3.51
C LEU A 6 -28.11 18.44 -2.59
N ALA A 7 -28.43 18.27 -1.31
CA ALA A 7 -27.58 17.55 -0.36
C ALA A 7 -27.38 16.08 -0.77
N ALA A 8 -28.40 15.45 -1.36
CA ALA A 8 -28.30 14.08 -1.85
C ALA A 8 -27.28 13.92 -2.99
N VAL A 9 -27.01 14.98 -3.76
CA VAL A 9 -25.97 14.99 -4.81
C VAL A 9 -24.67 15.65 -4.33
N GLY A 10 -24.52 15.87 -3.02
CA GLY A 10 -23.30 16.40 -2.38
C GLY A 10 -23.29 17.92 -2.15
N VAL A 11 -24.28 18.68 -2.64
CA VAL A 11 -24.32 20.13 -2.49
C VAL A 11 -24.96 20.53 -1.15
N GLY A 12 -24.17 21.12 -0.25
CA GLY A 12 -24.63 21.49 1.09
C GLY A 12 -24.93 20.29 1.99
N GLY A 13 -24.30 19.15 1.68
CA GLY A 13 -24.34 17.92 2.49
C GLY A 13 -23.36 17.96 3.67
N ALA A 14 -23.26 16.84 4.39
CA ALA A 14 -22.32 16.67 5.49
C ALA A 14 -20.87 16.75 4.99
N GLU A 15 -20.04 17.46 5.74
CA GLU A 15 -18.61 17.62 5.51
C GLU A 15 -17.84 16.68 6.45
N VAL A 16 -16.67 16.22 5.98
CA VAL A 16 -15.75 15.37 6.74
C VAL A 16 -14.34 15.92 6.61
N GLU A 17 -13.61 15.95 7.72
CA GLU A 17 -12.20 16.31 7.82
C GLU A 17 -11.52 15.33 8.77
N THR A 18 -10.34 14.85 8.41
CA THR A 18 -9.56 13.88 9.19
C THR A 18 -8.29 14.56 9.68
N GLU A 19 -8.13 14.64 10.99
CA GLU A 19 -6.85 15.07 11.57
C GLU A 19 -6.04 13.84 11.99
N LEU A 20 -4.92 13.61 11.32
CA LEU A 20 -3.97 12.57 11.68
C LEU A 20 -3.04 13.03 12.79
N HIS A 21 -2.95 12.27 13.88
CA HIS A 21 -1.99 12.51 14.96
C HIS A 21 -0.68 11.74 14.75
N THR A 22 -0.65 10.82 13.77
CA THR A 22 0.50 9.99 13.43
C THR A 22 1.11 10.47 12.12
N PRO A 23 2.35 10.99 12.10
CA PRO A 23 2.96 11.53 10.89
C PRO A 23 3.41 10.43 9.89
N GLY A 24 3.56 9.19 10.36
CA GLY A 24 3.89 8.03 9.55
C GLY A 24 3.93 6.74 10.37
N VAL A 25 3.89 5.60 9.69
CA VAL A 25 3.85 4.26 10.30
C VAL A 25 4.82 3.33 9.59
N GLN A 26 5.05 2.14 10.14
CA GLN A 26 5.57 1.00 9.40
C GLN A 26 4.42 0.03 9.11
N PRO A 27 4.57 -0.93 8.18
CA PRO A 27 3.59 -1.99 8.02
C PRO A 27 3.32 -2.71 9.36
N GLY A 28 2.05 -2.95 9.69
CA GLY A 28 1.63 -3.43 11.02
C GLY A 28 1.50 -2.36 12.11
N GLY A 29 1.94 -1.13 11.86
CA GLY A 29 1.83 0.01 12.77
C GLY A 29 0.41 0.57 12.87
N GLN A 30 0.18 1.42 13.87
CA GLN A 30 -1.13 2.05 14.11
C GLN A 30 -1.12 3.51 13.65
N VAL A 31 -2.15 3.89 12.90
CA VAL A 31 -2.48 5.29 12.62
C VAL A 31 -3.59 5.73 13.56
N GLN A 32 -3.38 6.85 14.23
CA GLN A 32 -4.34 7.46 15.14
C GLN A 32 -4.72 8.86 14.66
N GLY A 33 -5.95 9.27 14.95
CA GLY A 33 -6.45 10.58 14.59
C GLY A 33 -7.87 10.83 15.07
N VAL A 34 -8.47 11.91 14.56
CA VAL A 34 -9.87 12.28 14.82
C VAL A 34 -10.53 12.60 13.50
N VAL A 35 -11.67 11.96 13.24
CA VAL A 35 -12.57 12.36 12.16
C VAL A 35 -13.55 13.39 12.70
N ARG A 36 -13.55 14.59 12.11
CA ARG A 36 -14.52 15.64 12.39
C ARG A 36 -15.59 15.66 11.31
N LEU A 37 -16.83 15.54 11.75
CA LEU A 37 -18.02 15.60 10.90
C LEU A 37 -18.72 16.91 11.15
N ARG A 38 -19.22 17.54 10.08
CA ARG A 38 -20.08 18.71 10.18
C ARG A 38 -21.35 18.50 9.37
N GLY A 39 -22.51 18.63 10.01
CA GLY A 39 -23.79 18.56 9.33
C GLY A 39 -23.96 19.72 8.35
N GLY A 40 -24.51 19.42 7.17
CA GLY A 40 -24.75 20.40 6.10
C GLY A 40 -25.95 21.31 6.35
N GLU A 41 -26.71 21.62 5.30
CA GLU A 41 -27.88 22.52 5.40
C GLU A 41 -29.17 21.81 5.85
N VAL A 42 -29.20 20.49 5.83
CA VAL A 42 -30.38 19.67 6.17
C VAL A 42 -29.96 18.52 7.09
N PRO A 43 -30.88 17.97 7.90
CA PRO A 43 -30.58 16.77 8.67
C PRO A 43 -30.20 15.61 7.75
N GLN A 44 -29.14 14.88 8.08
CA GLN A 44 -28.65 13.72 7.35
C GLN A 44 -28.41 12.54 8.29
N GLN A 45 -28.69 11.34 7.80
CA GLN A 45 -28.40 10.09 8.49
C GLN A 45 -27.19 9.44 7.81
N LEU A 46 -26.13 9.22 8.59
CA LEU A 46 -25.00 8.41 8.18
C LEU A 46 -25.27 6.96 8.59
N ASP A 47 -25.20 6.05 7.63
CA ASP A 47 -25.28 4.60 7.86
C ASP A 47 -23.97 4.10 8.49
N GLY A 48 -22.86 4.76 8.16
CA GLY A 48 -21.66 4.69 8.98
C GLY A 48 -20.50 5.53 8.48
N VAL A 49 -19.45 5.49 9.28
CA VAL A 49 -18.19 6.22 9.09
C VAL A 49 -17.08 5.19 9.13
N SER A 50 -16.30 5.12 8.06
CA SER A 50 -15.19 4.17 7.94
C SER A 50 -13.89 4.90 7.62
N VAL A 51 -12.80 4.37 8.13
CA VAL A 51 -11.43 4.76 7.77
C VAL A 51 -10.77 3.58 7.06
N GLU A 52 -10.03 3.84 6.00
CA GLU A 52 -9.31 2.83 5.23
C GLU A 52 -7.99 3.38 4.71
N PHE A 53 -7.07 2.50 4.31
CA PHE A 53 -5.89 2.90 3.57
C PHE A 53 -6.18 2.86 2.08
N VAL A 54 -5.48 3.71 1.32
CA VAL A 54 -5.55 3.73 -0.14
C VAL A 54 -4.17 3.88 -0.75
N THR A 55 -3.94 3.18 -1.86
CA THR A 55 -2.74 3.29 -2.71
C THR A 55 -3.16 3.31 -4.17
N ARG A 56 -2.29 3.82 -5.05
CA ARG A 56 -2.40 3.65 -6.50
C ARG A 56 -2.01 2.21 -6.84
N VAL A 57 -2.79 1.57 -7.71
CA VAL A 57 -2.54 0.21 -8.20
C VAL A 57 -2.72 0.16 -9.71
N GLU A 58 -1.72 -0.36 -10.40
CA GLU A 58 -1.71 -0.65 -11.83
C GLU A 58 -2.43 -1.99 -12.11
N HIS A 59 -3.25 -2.01 -13.16
CA HIS A 59 -3.93 -3.22 -13.64
C HIS A 59 -4.12 -3.17 -15.15
N GLU A 60 -4.04 -4.33 -15.80
CA GLU A 60 -4.22 -4.44 -17.25
C GLU A 60 -5.70 -4.47 -17.65
N VAL A 61 -6.06 -3.69 -18.66
CA VAL A 61 -7.36 -3.70 -19.33
C VAL A 61 -7.14 -3.69 -20.84
N ASN A 62 -7.46 -4.81 -21.51
CA ASN A 62 -7.30 -4.96 -22.97
C ASN A 62 -5.87 -4.62 -23.48
N ASP A 63 -4.84 -5.16 -22.82
CA ASP A 63 -3.42 -4.92 -23.10
C ASP A 63 -2.91 -3.49 -22.78
N ASP A 64 -3.77 -2.61 -22.23
CA ASP A 64 -3.37 -1.29 -21.71
C ASP A 64 -3.22 -1.32 -20.17
N GLU A 65 -2.19 -0.66 -19.65
CA GLU A 65 -2.04 -0.42 -18.21
C GLU A 65 -2.94 0.73 -17.75
N VAL A 66 -3.76 0.46 -16.73
CA VAL A 66 -4.66 1.45 -16.11
C VAL A 66 -4.35 1.57 -14.62
N GLU A 67 -4.24 2.81 -14.15
CA GLU A 67 -4.06 3.09 -12.73
C GLU A 67 -5.40 3.34 -12.03
N SER A 68 -5.57 2.80 -10.82
CA SER A 68 -6.72 3.11 -9.98
C SER A 68 -6.37 3.16 -8.50
N LYS A 69 -7.08 3.98 -7.71
CA LYS A 69 -6.93 3.97 -6.24
C LYS A 69 -7.65 2.77 -5.65
N ARG A 70 -6.90 1.87 -5.02
CA ARG A 70 -7.42 0.69 -4.31
C ARG A 70 -7.44 0.93 -2.80
N ALA A 71 -8.59 0.63 -2.19
CA ALA A 71 -8.73 0.63 -0.74
C ALA A 71 -8.32 -0.72 -0.13
N PHE A 72 -7.75 -0.66 1.08
CA PHE A 72 -7.39 -1.82 1.89
C PHE A 72 -7.43 -1.47 3.39
N GLY A 73 -7.49 -2.49 4.25
CA GLY A 73 -7.48 -2.29 5.71
C GLY A 73 -8.64 -1.45 6.26
N ARG A 74 -9.84 -1.53 5.67
CA ARG A 74 -11.02 -0.75 6.09
C ARG A 74 -11.47 -1.12 7.49
N GLN A 75 -11.75 -0.11 8.31
CA GLN A 75 -12.32 -0.22 9.65
C GLN A 75 -13.51 0.74 9.82
N ARG A 76 -14.63 0.24 10.37
CA ARG A 76 -15.78 1.06 10.77
C ARG A 76 -15.46 1.75 12.10
N ILE A 77 -15.64 3.07 12.16
CA ILE A 77 -15.39 3.88 13.38
C ILE A 77 -16.66 4.53 13.95
N GLY A 78 -17.75 4.55 13.16
CA GLY A 78 -19.06 5.01 13.60
C GLY A 78 -20.18 4.36 12.81
N ALA A 79 -21.35 4.18 13.43
CA ALA A 79 -22.53 3.61 12.79
C ALA A 79 -23.78 4.39 13.23
N GLY A 80 -24.70 4.64 12.29
CA GLY A 80 -25.98 5.27 12.60
C GLY A 80 -25.88 6.70 13.15
N VAL A 81 -24.96 7.52 12.62
CA VAL A 81 -24.76 8.91 13.10
C VAL A 81 -25.80 9.83 12.47
N ALA A 82 -26.69 10.39 13.27
CA ALA A 82 -27.60 11.45 12.84
C ALA A 82 -26.94 12.82 12.99
N LEU A 83 -26.81 13.58 11.91
CA LEU A 83 -26.25 14.93 11.90
C LEU A 83 -27.35 15.96 11.67
N GLN A 84 -27.50 16.88 12.61
CA GLN A 84 -28.33 18.08 12.42
C GLN A 84 -27.55 19.16 11.65
N PRO A 85 -28.24 20.12 11.00
CA PRO A 85 -27.58 21.20 10.29
C PRO A 85 -26.56 21.96 11.16
N GLY A 86 -25.32 22.07 10.69
CA GLY A 86 -24.22 22.73 11.41
C GLY A 86 -23.69 22.01 12.65
N GLN A 87 -24.25 20.85 13.03
CA GLN A 87 -23.78 20.07 14.17
C GLN A 87 -22.36 19.54 13.89
N ILE A 88 -21.48 19.63 14.88
CA ILE A 88 -20.13 19.05 14.83
C ILE A 88 -20.13 17.77 15.67
N VAL A 89 -19.55 16.70 15.12
CA VAL A 89 -19.31 15.43 15.82
C VAL A 89 -17.86 15.02 15.57
N GLU A 90 -17.16 14.65 16.64
CA GLU A 90 -15.79 14.15 16.55
C GLU A 90 -15.75 12.66 16.89
N LEU A 91 -15.05 11.88 16.06
CA LEU A 91 -14.88 10.45 16.21
C LEU A 91 -13.37 10.14 16.26
N PRO A 92 -12.78 9.92 17.46
CA PRO A 92 -11.41 9.45 17.54
C PRO A 92 -11.30 8.05 16.95
N PHE A 93 -10.19 7.77 16.28
CA PHE A 93 -9.95 6.47 15.69
C PHE A 93 -8.51 6.00 15.89
N GLN A 94 -8.37 4.68 15.80
CA GLN A 94 -7.11 3.98 15.66
C GLN A 94 -7.33 2.87 14.65
N VAL A 95 -6.49 2.81 13.61
CA VAL A 95 -6.52 1.77 12.57
C VAL A 95 -5.13 1.20 12.39
N THR A 96 -5.03 -0.12 12.25
CA THR A 96 -3.75 -0.82 12.04
C THR A 96 -3.50 -0.98 10.55
N ALA A 97 -2.35 -0.49 10.07
CA ALA A 97 -1.89 -0.73 8.71
C ALA A 97 -1.63 -2.24 8.52
N PRO A 98 -2.18 -2.90 7.49
CA PRO A 98 -1.85 -4.29 7.18
C PRO A 98 -0.33 -4.50 7.05
N LEU A 99 0.16 -5.70 7.33
CA LEU A 99 1.59 -6.00 7.22
C LEU A 99 2.11 -5.90 5.78
N GLU A 100 1.23 -6.09 4.79
CA GLU A 100 1.51 -5.93 3.37
C GLU A 100 1.36 -4.46 2.89
N THR A 101 1.21 -3.48 3.78
CA THR A 101 1.09 -2.06 3.39
C THR A 101 2.33 -1.64 2.58
N PRO A 102 2.17 -1.04 1.38
CA PRO A 102 3.29 -0.57 0.57
C PRO A 102 4.15 0.44 1.33
N ILE A 103 5.47 0.32 1.19
CA ILE A 103 6.40 1.27 1.78
C ILE A 103 6.53 2.49 0.86
N THR A 104 6.55 3.68 1.46
CA THR A 104 6.79 4.94 0.75
C THR A 104 8.10 5.60 1.18
N PHE A 105 8.76 5.08 2.21
CA PHE A 105 10.06 5.56 2.69
C PHE A 105 11.06 4.44 2.91
N PHE A 106 12.29 4.66 2.44
CA PHE A 106 13.45 3.82 2.69
C PHE A 106 14.68 4.73 2.91
N ALA A 107 15.52 4.37 3.90
CA ALA A 107 16.69 5.14 4.32
C ALA A 107 16.39 6.65 4.55
N GLY A 108 15.22 6.97 5.12
CA GLY A 108 14.79 8.35 5.38
C GLY A 108 14.40 9.15 4.14
N ARG A 109 14.31 8.53 2.97
CA ARG A 109 13.95 9.18 1.69
C ARG A 109 12.63 8.63 1.17
N HIS A 110 11.84 9.50 0.56
CA HIS A 110 10.63 9.11 -0.16
C HIS A 110 10.99 8.25 -1.38
N LEU A 111 10.27 7.15 -1.59
CA LEU A 111 10.43 6.25 -2.72
C LEU A 111 9.66 6.79 -3.93
N PRO A 112 10.30 7.01 -5.09
CA PRO A 112 9.59 7.46 -6.30
C PRO A 112 8.47 6.48 -6.67
N GLY A 113 7.26 6.99 -6.94
CA GLY A 113 6.08 6.17 -7.27
C GLY A 113 5.26 5.66 -6.08
N GLY A 114 5.80 5.70 -4.86
CA GLY A 114 5.11 5.26 -3.65
C GLY A 114 4.09 6.28 -3.15
N GLU A 115 2.84 5.86 -2.97
CA GLU A 115 1.76 6.67 -2.38
C GLU A 115 0.92 5.80 -1.46
N VAL A 116 0.75 6.22 -0.21
CA VAL A 116 -0.27 5.66 0.69
C VAL A 116 -0.98 6.81 1.38
N ALA A 117 -2.30 6.72 1.49
CA ALA A 117 -3.11 7.69 2.21
C ALA A 117 -4.13 6.98 3.11
N VAL A 118 -4.61 7.71 4.11
CA VAL A 118 -5.78 7.35 4.91
C VAL A 118 -6.99 8.03 4.30
N ARG A 119 -8.04 7.26 4.01
CA ARG A 119 -9.31 7.78 3.49
C ARG A 119 -10.41 7.58 4.50
N THR A 120 -11.11 8.67 4.83
CA THR A 120 -12.37 8.62 5.58
C THR A 120 -13.53 8.60 4.59
N ARG A 121 -14.55 7.77 4.86
CA ARG A 121 -15.77 7.66 4.04
C ARG A 121 -17.01 7.76 4.91
N LEU A 122 -17.91 8.68 4.56
CA LEU A 122 -19.25 8.78 5.12
C LEU A 122 -20.24 8.07 4.21
N GLU A 123 -20.86 7.00 4.70
CA GLU A 123 -21.97 6.34 4.00
C GLU A 123 -23.26 7.08 4.34
N ILE A 124 -23.82 7.79 3.37
CA ILE A 124 -25.00 8.65 3.57
C ILE A 124 -26.23 8.01 2.92
N SER A 125 -27.25 7.70 3.72
CA SER A 125 -28.46 7.03 3.23
C SER A 125 -29.12 7.81 2.10
N GLY A 126 -29.12 7.24 0.89
CA GLY A 126 -29.78 7.81 -0.29
C GLY A 126 -29.09 9.04 -0.89
N ALA A 127 -27.80 9.24 -0.59
CA ALA A 127 -27.00 10.36 -1.10
C ALA A 127 -25.62 9.90 -1.59
N VAL A 128 -24.91 10.80 -2.29
CA VAL A 128 -23.49 10.62 -2.61
C VAL A 128 -22.67 10.65 -1.32
N ASP A 129 -21.80 9.66 -1.16
CA ASP A 129 -20.89 9.58 -0.02
C ASP A 129 -19.88 10.74 -0.02
N ALA A 130 -19.62 11.28 1.16
CA ALA A 130 -18.53 12.25 1.35
C ALA A 130 -17.24 11.52 1.74
N THR A 131 -16.11 12.00 1.25
CA THR A 131 -14.79 11.43 1.55
C THR A 131 -13.77 12.50 1.83
N ASP A 132 -12.79 12.15 2.64
CA ASP A 132 -11.58 12.92 2.88
C ASP A 132 -10.36 12.00 2.78
N THR A 133 -9.20 12.49 2.34
CA THR A 133 -8.03 11.65 2.05
C THR A 133 -6.72 12.35 2.36
N ASP A 134 -5.96 11.76 3.29
CA ASP A 134 -4.76 12.34 3.88
C ASP A 134 -3.54 11.44 3.63
N PRO A 135 -2.48 11.93 2.97
CA PRO A 135 -1.29 11.14 2.71
C PRO A 135 -0.55 10.79 4.02
N ILE A 136 0.03 9.60 4.06
CA ILE A 136 0.87 9.14 5.18
C ILE A 136 2.20 8.58 4.68
N GLY A 137 3.26 8.76 5.48
CA GLY A 137 4.52 8.07 5.28
C GLY A 137 4.46 6.64 5.79
N VAL A 138 4.89 5.67 4.98
CA VAL A 138 5.06 4.27 5.38
C VAL A 138 6.54 3.90 5.28
N GLY A 139 7.21 3.79 6.42
CA GLY A 139 8.61 3.40 6.51
C GLY A 139 8.81 1.90 6.30
N ALA A 140 9.90 1.53 5.62
CA ALA A 140 10.31 0.14 5.50
C ALA A 140 10.51 -0.53 6.87
N LEU A 141 10.14 -1.82 6.95
CA LEU A 141 10.46 -2.69 8.08
C LEU A 141 11.97 -2.91 8.17
N GLN A 142 12.47 -3.28 9.35
CA GLN A 142 13.90 -3.57 9.55
C GLN A 142 14.42 -4.63 8.56
N ALA A 143 13.66 -5.69 8.33
CA ALA A 143 14.02 -6.74 7.37
C ALA A 143 14.12 -6.20 5.93
N GLN A 144 13.16 -5.34 5.55
CA GLN A 144 13.16 -4.70 4.23
C GLN A 144 14.36 -3.77 4.09
N HIS A 145 14.69 -2.98 5.12
CA HIS A 145 15.90 -2.14 5.13
C HIS A 145 17.17 -2.95 4.85
N VAL A 146 17.39 -4.03 5.60
CA VAL A 146 18.60 -4.87 5.44
C VAL A 146 18.68 -5.48 4.04
N LEU A 147 17.56 -5.97 3.51
CA LEU A 147 17.52 -6.58 2.19
C LEU A 147 17.72 -5.55 1.07
N LEU A 148 17.08 -4.39 1.16
CA LEU A 148 17.26 -3.30 0.19
C LEU A 148 18.69 -2.76 0.19
N GLU A 149 19.29 -2.55 1.37
CA GLU A 149 20.70 -2.18 1.47
C GLU A 149 21.61 -3.28 0.89
N ALA A 150 21.28 -4.54 1.11
CA ALA A 150 22.03 -5.64 0.51
C ALA A 150 21.94 -5.63 -1.03
N VAL A 151 20.78 -5.35 -1.62
CA VAL A 151 20.62 -5.14 -3.08
C VAL A 151 21.47 -3.95 -3.55
N GLU A 152 21.48 -2.84 -2.81
CA GLU A 152 22.33 -1.67 -3.14
C GLU A 152 23.83 -2.00 -3.11
N ARG A 153 24.29 -2.83 -2.16
CA ARG A 153 25.69 -3.31 -2.11
C ARG A 153 26.07 -4.16 -3.31
N LEU A 154 25.12 -4.81 -3.97
CA LEU A 154 25.34 -5.54 -5.22
C LEU A 154 25.45 -4.59 -6.44
N GLY A 155 25.30 -3.28 -6.24
CA GLY A 155 25.42 -2.25 -7.28
C GLY A 155 24.14 -2.00 -8.06
N PHE A 156 23.00 -2.50 -7.58
CA PHE A 156 21.69 -2.11 -8.07
C PHE A 156 21.26 -0.82 -7.39
N HIS A 157 20.61 0.08 -8.12
CA HIS A 157 20.14 1.36 -7.57
C HIS A 157 18.64 1.43 -7.68
N LEU A 158 17.96 1.73 -6.57
CA LEU A 158 16.50 1.86 -6.55
C LEU A 158 16.05 2.88 -7.58
N HIS A 159 15.10 2.50 -8.41
CA HIS A 159 14.53 3.32 -9.47
C HIS A 159 13.19 3.91 -9.04
N ARG A 160 12.20 3.05 -8.82
CA ARG A 160 10.84 3.40 -8.41
C ARG A 160 10.21 2.26 -7.64
N VAL A 161 9.05 2.52 -7.07
CA VAL A 161 8.13 1.50 -6.58
C VAL A 161 6.79 1.65 -7.27
N ASP A 162 6.13 0.52 -7.52
CA ASP A 162 4.74 0.49 -7.97
C ASP A 162 3.94 -0.59 -7.26
N CYS A 163 2.62 -0.47 -7.29
CA CYS A 163 1.73 -1.54 -6.81
C CYS A 163 0.99 -2.15 -7.99
N GLU A 164 1.09 -3.45 -8.16
CA GLU A 164 0.41 -4.18 -9.23
C GLU A 164 -0.76 -4.99 -8.68
N ALA A 165 -1.90 -4.98 -9.39
CA ALA A 165 -3.02 -5.84 -9.07
C ALA A 165 -2.69 -7.30 -9.37
N GLY A 166 -2.83 -8.18 -8.38
CA GLY A 166 -2.49 -9.59 -8.58
C GLY A 166 -2.24 -10.34 -7.29
N HIS A 167 -1.95 -11.63 -7.43
CA HIS A 167 -1.50 -12.50 -6.34
C HIS A 167 -0.28 -13.31 -6.77
N LEU A 168 0.77 -13.25 -5.96
CA LEU A 168 2.00 -14.01 -6.10
C LEU A 168 1.80 -15.40 -5.50
N ARG A 169 1.72 -16.42 -6.36
CA ARG A 169 1.52 -17.82 -5.93
C ARG A 169 2.70 -18.29 -5.07
N GLY A 170 2.40 -19.06 -4.03
CA GLY A 170 3.43 -19.59 -3.12
C GLY A 170 3.93 -18.60 -2.07
N THR A 171 3.24 -17.47 -1.91
CA THR A 171 3.50 -16.48 -0.86
C THR A 171 2.35 -16.41 0.14
N ARG A 172 2.58 -15.74 1.26
CA ARG A 172 1.60 -15.42 2.31
C ARG A 172 0.68 -14.24 1.97
N GLN A 173 0.68 -13.77 0.72
CA GLN A 173 -0.02 -12.56 0.30
C GLN A 173 -1.53 -12.68 0.53
N THR A 174 -2.13 -11.63 1.09
CA THR A 174 -3.57 -11.55 1.35
C THR A 174 -4.22 -10.34 0.68
N LEU A 175 -3.46 -9.28 0.41
CA LEU A 175 -3.98 -8.14 -0.35
C LEU A 175 -4.10 -8.50 -1.85
N PRO A 176 -5.08 -7.94 -2.58
CA PRO A 176 -5.28 -8.24 -4.00
C PRO A 176 -4.32 -7.47 -4.92
N PHE A 177 -3.20 -7.00 -4.38
CA PHE A 177 -2.12 -6.32 -5.05
C PHE A 177 -0.84 -6.52 -4.21
N TYR A 178 0.32 -6.27 -4.82
CA TYR A 178 1.61 -6.29 -4.15
C TYR A 178 2.47 -5.12 -4.63
N GLN A 179 3.47 -4.72 -3.83
CA GLN A 179 4.39 -3.66 -4.20
C GLN A 179 5.66 -4.24 -4.83
N GLU A 180 6.00 -3.78 -6.03
CA GLU A 180 7.29 -4.04 -6.66
C GLU A 180 8.26 -2.89 -6.38
N ILE A 181 9.49 -3.24 -6.00
CA ILE A 181 10.59 -2.29 -5.88
C ILE A 181 11.54 -2.55 -7.03
N GLU A 182 11.57 -1.62 -7.97
CA GLU A 182 12.36 -1.72 -9.19
C GLU A 182 13.75 -1.12 -9.00
N PHE A 183 14.75 -1.78 -9.57
CA PHE A 183 16.13 -1.32 -9.57
C PHE A 183 16.65 -1.15 -10.99
N HIS A 184 17.46 -0.10 -11.18
CA HIS A 184 18.31 0.03 -12.35
C HIS A 184 19.31 -1.12 -12.45
N ARG A 185 19.70 -1.44 -13.69
CA ARG A 185 20.76 -2.42 -13.98
C ARG A 185 22.03 -2.15 -13.16
N SER A 186 22.68 -3.23 -12.72
CA SER A 186 23.98 -3.18 -12.07
C SER A 186 25.10 -3.55 -13.06
N PRO A 187 26.19 -2.76 -13.17
CA PRO A 187 27.36 -3.13 -13.97
C PRO A 187 28.02 -4.44 -13.53
N ASN A 188 27.83 -4.85 -12.27
CA ASN A 188 28.35 -6.10 -11.72
C ASN A 188 27.63 -7.33 -12.30
N TYR A 189 26.42 -7.14 -12.84
CA TYR A 189 25.56 -8.21 -13.38
C TYR A 189 25.11 -7.86 -14.81
N PRO A 190 26.02 -7.80 -15.79
CA PRO A 190 25.74 -7.27 -17.13
C PRO A 190 24.72 -8.09 -17.94
N ARG A 191 24.43 -9.32 -17.51
CA ARG A 191 23.43 -10.19 -18.12
C ARG A 191 22.00 -9.93 -17.62
N LEU A 192 21.85 -9.19 -16.52
CA LEU A 192 20.56 -8.82 -15.94
C LEU A 192 20.26 -7.35 -16.26
N LYS A 193 19.18 -7.10 -17.01
CA LYS A 193 18.78 -5.75 -17.43
C LYS A 193 17.92 -5.04 -16.39
N GLN A 194 17.14 -5.78 -15.62
CA GLN A 194 16.25 -5.27 -14.58
C GLN A 194 16.19 -6.24 -13.41
N LEU A 195 16.10 -5.70 -12.19
CA LEU A 195 15.86 -6.45 -10.95
C LEU A 195 14.67 -5.82 -10.24
N GLU A 196 13.76 -6.67 -9.78
CA GLU A 196 12.61 -6.32 -8.96
C GLU A 196 12.62 -7.14 -7.69
N VAL A 197 12.20 -6.50 -6.60
CA VAL A 197 12.00 -7.17 -5.31
C VAL A 197 10.62 -6.83 -4.78
N THR A 198 9.88 -7.87 -4.43
CA THR A 198 8.57 -7.75 -3.79
C THR A 198 8.61 -8.35 -2.39
N PHE A 199 8.07 -7.62 -1.42
CA PHE A 199 8.04 -8.00 -0.01
C PHE A 199 6.62 -8.31 0.45
N ILE A 200 6.38 -9.54 0.86
CA ILE A 200 5.11 -9.96 1.48
C ILE A 200 5.37 -10.24 2.96
N ALA A 201 5.21 -9.21 3.79
CA ALA A 201 5.49 -9.29 5.22
C ALA A 201 4.37 -10.00 5.98
N GLY A 202 4.75 -10.79 6.97
CA GLY A 202 3.88 -11.46 7.94
C GLY A 202 4.34 -11.19 9.37
N HIS A 203 3.71 -11.82 10.35
CA HIS A 203 3.99 -11.55 11.76
C HIS A 203 5.36 -12.05 12.23
N ASP A 204 5.82 -13.16 11.68
CA ASP A 204 7.02 -13.91 12.09
C ASP A 204 8.11 -13.93 11.02
N GLY A 205 7.84 -13.37 9.86
CA GLY A 205 8.75 -13.42 8.72
C GLY A 205 8.19 -12.73 7.50
N MET A 206 8.88 -12.88 6.37
CA MET A 206 8.54 -12.23 5.12
C MET A 206 8.87 -13.13 3.94
N ASP A 207 7.97 -13.19 2.96
CA ASP A 207 8.30 -13.81 1.68
C ASP A 207 8.86 -12.73 0.77
N VAL A 208 10.00 -13.01 0.16
CA VAL A 208 10.71 -12.11 -0.74
C VAL A 208 10.70 -12.75 -2.12
N VAL A 209 10.05 -12.08 -3.06
CA VAL A 209 10.05 -12.49 -4.47
C VAL A 209 11.12 -11.66 -5.17
N ILE A 210 12.03 -12.34 -5.87
CA ILE A 210 13.11 -11.70 -6.62
C ILE A 210 12.93 -12.04 -8.09
N GLU A 211 12.78 -11.00 -8.90
CA GLU A 211 12.51 -11.15 -10.33
C GLU A 211 13.51 -10.37 -11.15
N GLY A 212 13.78 -10.89 -12.34
CA GLY A 212 14.81 -10.39 -13.23
C GLY A 212 14.36 -10.44 -14.68
N ASP A 213 14.67 -9.40 -15.44
CA ASP A 213 14.33 -9.28 -16.87
C ASP A 213 12.84 -9.54 -17.18
N LYS A 214 11.93 -9.05 -16.32
CA LYS A 214 10.51 -9.02 -16.66
C LYS A 214 10.32 -8.25 -17.97
N LYS A 215 9.51 -8.81 -18.85
CA LYS A 215 8.89 -8.01 -19.91
C LYS A 215 7.68 -7.32 -19.27
N ALA A 216 7.62 -6.00 -19.35
CA ALA A 216 6.42 -5.24 -19.01
C ALA A 216 5.20 -5.86 -19.74
N GLY A 217 4.08 -6.02 -19.03
CA GLY A 217 2.85 -6.62 -19.56
C GLY A 217 2.86 -8.14 -19.71
N LEU A 218 3.73 -8.86 -19.00
CA LEU A 218 3.81 -10.34 -19.06
C LEU A 218 3.58 -10.98 -17.69
N LEU A 219 2.58 -10.45 -16.96
CA LEU A 219 1.92 -11.20 -15.90
C LEU A 219 1.23 -12.41 -16.53
N THR A 220 1.98 -13.50 -16.70
CA THR A 220 1.36 -14.82 -16.68
C THR A 220 0.78 -15.00 -15.29
N SER A 221 -0.49 -14.64 -15.12
CA SER A 221 -1.31 -15.15 -14.04
C SER A 221 -1.10 -16.66 -13.97
N GLY A 222 -0.31 -17.12 -12.99
CA GLY A 222 -0.16 -18.53 -12.66
C GLY A 222 1.09 -19.29 -13.10
N ARG A 223 2.26 -18.64 -13.28
CA ARG A 223 3.53 -19.37 -13.16
C ARG A 223 3.88 -19.60 -11.69
N ASP A 224 4.40 -20.77 -11.36
CA ASP A 224 5.03 -21.03 -10.07
C ASP A 224 6.24 -20.09 -9.95
N LEU A 225 6.26 -19.27 -8.91
CA LEU A 225 7.42 -18.44 -8.61
C LEU A 225 8.54 -19.35 -8.12
N THR A 226 9.53 -19.60 -8.95
CA THR A 226 10.73 -20.36 -8.56
C THR A 226 11.69 -19.56 -7.67
N ASN A 227 11.39 -18.28 -7.42
CA ASN A 227 12.29 -17.32 -6.76
C ASN A 227 11.73 -16.72 -5.46
N VAL A 228 10.89 -17.46 -4.72
CA VAL A 228 10.44 -17.02 -3.39
C VAL A 228 11.46 -17.42 -2.32
N VAL A 229 11.99 -16.43 -1.61
CA VAL A 229 12.85 -16.61 -0.43
C VAL A 229 12.03 -16.34 0.83
N ASN A 230 11.92 -17.34 1.69
CA ASN A 230 11.24 -17.19 2.97
C ASN A 230 12.24 -16.69 4.01
N ILE A 231 11.95 -15.54 4.61
CA ILE A 231 12.81 -14.86 5.58
C ILE A 231 12.21 -14.99 6.97
N ASP A 232 12.94 -15.61 7.88
CA ASP A 232 12.69 -15.51 9.33
C ASP A 232 13.30 -14.19 9.83
N TYR A 233 12.50 -13.37 10.53
CA TYR A 233 13.01 -12.12 11.09
C TYR A 233 14.15 -12.32 12.09
N ALA A 234 14.22 -13.46 12.77
CA ALA A 234 15.33 -13.79 13.67
C ALA A 234 16.66 -14.02 12.93
N ALA A 235 16.61 -14.37 11.64
CA ALA A 235 17.80 -14.58 10.81
C ALA A 235 18.38 -13.28 10.24
N ILE A 236 17.60 -12.19 10.19
CA ILE A 236 18.02 -10.90 9.62
C ILE A 236 19.40 -10.43 10.10
N PRO A 237 19.71 -10.39 11.40
CA PRO A 237 21.02 -9.92 11.88
C PRO A 237 22.16 -10.95 11.74
N GLN A 238 21.88 -12.20 11.34
CA GLN A 238 22.83 -13.32 11.41
C GLN A 238 23.36 -13.74 10.03
N VAL A 239 22.75 -13.26 8.96
CA VAL A 239 23.01 -13.68 7.59
C VAL A 239 23.67 -12.56 6.80
N ASP A 240 24.70 -12.87 6.01
CA ASP A 240 25.19 -11.92 5.00
C ASP A 240 24.24 -11.92 3.79
N TRP A 241 23.24 -11.06 3.87
CA TRP A 241 22.21 -10.96 2.85
C TRP A 241 22.74 -10.52 1.48
N ALA A 242 23.88 -9.82 1.37
CA ALA A 242 24.42 -9.56 0.03
C ALA A 242 25.01 -10.82 -0.58
N ALA A 243 25.71 -11.65 0.21
CA ALA A 243 26.21 -12.91 -0.27
C ALA A 243 25.07 -13.88 -0.65
N GLU A 244 23.99 -13.92 0.12
CA GLU A 244 22.81 -14.73 -0.25
C GLU A 244 22.13 -14.20 -1.50
N LEU A 245 21.79 -12.89 -1.55
CA LEU A 245 21.16 -12.30 -2.73
C LEU A 245 22.03 -12.44 -3.99
N HIS A 246 23.35 -12.34 -3.87
CA HIS A 246 24.28 -12.58 -4.97
C HIS A 246 24.07 -13.96 -5.61
N LYS A 247 23.94 -15.03 -4.81
CA LYS A 247 23.68 -16.39 -5.32
C LYS A 247 22.35 -16.49 -6.07
N HIS A 248 21.34 -15.73 -5.66
CA HIS A 248 20.05 -15.66 -6.38
C HIS A 248 20.20 -14.93 -7.71
N VAL A 249 20.85 -13.76 -7.69
CA VAL A 249 21.05 -12.92 -8.88
C VAL A 249 21.94 -13.59 -9.93
N GLU A 250 23.02 -14.27 -9.53
CA GLU A 250 23.88 -14.98 -10.48
C GLU A 250 23.15 -16.11 -11.22
N ARG A 251 22.28 -16.85 -10.53
CA ARG A 251 21.48 -17.93 -11.15
C ARG A 251 20.57 -17.37 -12.24
N MET A 252 19.90 -16.24 -11.98
CA MET A 252 19.07 -15.54 -12.97
C MET A 252 19.86 -15.17 -14.22
N GLY A 253 21.04 -14.55 -14.06
CA GLY A 253 21.90 -14.16 -15.19
C GLY A 253 22.53 -15.32 -15.96
N SER A 254 22.48 -16.55 -15.41
CA SER A 254 23.02 -17.75 -16.05
C SER A 254 21.99 -18.52 -16.89
N GLY A 255 20.69 -18.18 -16.80
CA GLY A 255 19.60 -18.91 -17.45
C GLY A 255 19.25 -20.24 -16.77
N LEU A 256 19.70 -20.44 -15.53
CA LEU A 256 19.39 -21.62 -14.70
C LEU A 256 18.28 -21.27 -13.70
N LEU A 257 17.03 -21.32 -14.16
CA LEU A 257 15.82 -21.33 -13.32
C LEU A 257 14.82 -22.35 -13.85
#